data_AF-A0A258B714-F1
#
_entry.id   AF-A0A258B714-F1
#
_cell.length_a   1.000
_cell.length_b   1.000
_cell.length_c   1.000
_cell.angle_alpha   90.00
_cell.angle_beta   90.00
_cell.angle_gamma   90.00
#
_symmetry.space_group_name_H-M   'P 1'
#
loop_
_entity.id
_entity.type
_entity.pdbx_description
1 polymer ?
#
loop_
_entity_poly.entity_id
_entity_poly.type
_entity_poly.pdbx_seq_one_letter_code
_entity_poly.pdbx_strand_id
1 'polypeptide(L)'
;MAETGFNILINKRSGTVLNMGEPAIESAIETSGIEVAELCFCEPQDMADTLTRMAKSEAPLLIGGGDGTIRETAAALVGRKKAFGVLPFGTMNLMAKDLGLNSLQAALKAYADGHEVQAVDAGFVNGELFLCCASIGTMPQASVFREENRDKYNFLLIPRL
;
A
#
# COMPACT_ATOMS: atom_id res chain seq x y z
N MET A 1 -19.58 8.01 -18.54
CA MET A 1 -20.01 8.48 -17.20
C MET A 1 -18.80 8.25 -16.32
N ALA A 2 -18.21 9.30 -15.75
CA ALA A 2 -17.05 9.13 -14.87
C ALA A 2 -17.50 8.26 -13.68
N GLU A 3 -16.78 7.17 -13.42
CA GLU A 3 -16.98 6.41 -12.19
C GLU A 3 -16.69 7.37 -11.03
N THR A 4 -17.73 7.75 -10.30
CA THR A 4 -17.64 8.63 -9.13
C THR A 4 -17.08 7.80 -7.97
N GLY A 5 -15.85 8.13 -7.54
CA GLY A 5 -15.20 7.51 -6.39
C GLY A 5 -13.91 6.75 -6.68
N PHE A 6 -13.27 6.26 -5.62
CA PHE A 6 -12.03 5.51 -5.67
C PHE A 6 -12.29 4.02 -5.88
N ASN A 7 -11.47 3.38 -6.71
CA ASN A 7 -11.25 1.94 -6.65
C ASN A 7 -10.22 1.67 -5.55
N ILE A 8 -10.56 0.82 -4.59
CA ILE A 8 -9.73 0.54 -3.42
C ILE A 8 -9.39 -0.95 -3.44
N LEU A 9 -8.10 -1.26 -3.51
CA LEU A 9 -7.58 -2.62 -3.50
C LEU A 9 -6.72 -2.84 -2.25
N ILE A 10 -7.11 -3.80 -1.42
CA ILE A 10 -6.49 -4.05 -0.13
C ILE A 10 -5.97 -5.48 -0.07
N ASN A 11 -4.69 -5.64 0.29
CA ASN A 11 -4.10 -6.94 0.57
C ASN A 11 -4.55 -7.44 1.95
N LYS A 12 -5.32 -8.54 1.97
CA LYS A 12 -5.85 -9.19 3.20
C LYS A 12 -4.79 -9.60 4.21
N ARG A 13 -3.56 -9.83 3.77
CA ARG A 13 -2.42 -10.26 4.61
C ARG A 13 -1.63 -9.10 5.20
N SER A 14 -2.06 -7.86 4.95
CA SER A 14 -1.40 -6.69 5.53
C SER A 14 -1.64 -6.60 7.03
N GLY A 15 -0.66 -6.08 7.77
CA GLY A 15 -0.70 -6.02 9.24
C GLY A 15 -1.95 -5.33 9.78
N THR A 16 -2.35 -4.20 9.18
CA THR A 16 -3.57 -3.49 9.58
C THR A 16 -4.83 -4.33 9.42
N VAL A 17 -4.97 -5.10 8.34
CA VAL A 17 -6.12 -5.99 8.12
C VAL A 17 -6.13 -7.12 9.14
N LEU A 18 -4.98 -7.75 9.38
CA LEU A 18 -4.86 -8.84 10.34
C LEU A 18 -5.13 -8.40 11.79
N ASN A 19 -4.83 -7.14 12.13
CA ASN A 19 -5.00 -6.60 13.48
C ASN A 19 -6.41 -6.02 13.72
N MET A 20 -6.98 -5.30 12.75
CA MET A 20 -8.26 -4.60 12.90
C MET A 20 -9.45 -5.39 12.34
N GLY A 21 -9.21 -6.26 11.36
CA GLY A 21 -10.24 -6.93 10.57
C GLY A 21 -10.83 -6.06 9.46
N GLU A 22 -11.36 -6.73 8.43
CA GLU A 22 -12.01 -6.09 7.28
C GLU A 22 -13.17 -5.16 7.69
N PRO A 23 -14.09 -5.55 8.61
CA PRO A 23 -15.24 -4.69 8.97
C PRO A 23 -14.86 -3.35 9.60
N ALA A 24 -13.77 -3.30 10.38
CA ALA A 24 -13.30 -2.07 11.01
C ALA A 24 -12.69 -1.11 9.97
N ILE A 25 -12.04 -1.66 8.94
CA ILE A 25 -11.45 -0.90 7.83
C ILE A 25 -12.55 -0.37 6.91
N GLU A 26 -13.55 -1.21 6.60
CA GLU A 26 -14.75 -0.80 5.86
C GLU A 26 -15.43 0.38 6.56
N SER A 27 -15.70 0.26 7.85
CA SER A 27 -16.30 1.35 8.64
C SER A 27 -15.44 2.62 8.65
N ALA A 28 -14.11 2.49 8.73
CA ALA A 28 -13.21 3.64 8.65
C ALA A 28 -13.27 4.34 7.28
N ILE A 29 -13.36 3.57 6.18
CA ILE A 29 -13.51 4.10 4.83
C ILE A 29 -14.86 4.82 4.69
N GLU A 30 -15.96 4.19 5.10
CA GLU A 30 -17.30 4.76 5.05
C GLU A 30 -17.40 6.07 5.83
N THR A 31 -16.84 6.11 7.04
CA THR A 31 -16.89 7.29 7.92
C THR A 31 -15.96 8.41 7.48
N SER A 32 -15.01 8.14 6.58
CA SER A 32 -14.08 9.16 6.07
C SER A 32 -14.70 10.11 5.05
N GLY A 33 -15.83 9.74 4.45
CA GLY A 33 -16.52 10.55 3.44
C GLY A 33 -15.92 10.51 2.04
N ILE A 34 -14.96 9.60 1.77
CA ILE A 34 -14.51 9.36 0.39
C ILE A 34 -15.59 8.60 -0.37
N GLU A 35 -15.82 8.97 -1.64
CA GLU A 35 -16.66 8.18 -2.54
C GLU A 35 -15.91 6.92 -2.95
N VAL A 36 -16.57 5.76 -2.88
CA VAL A 36 -15.98 4.47 -3.24
C VAL A 36 -16.72 3.90 -4.46
N ALA A 37 -15.98 3.70 -5.55
CA ALA A 37 -16.50 3.04 -6.74
C ALA A 37 -16.45 1.51 -6.58
N GLU A 38 -15.35 0.99 -6.03
CA GLU A 38 -15.16 -0.42 -5.75
C GLU A 38 -14.22 -0.62 -4.55
N LEU A 39 -14.51 -1.59 -3.69
CA LEU A 39 -13.62 -2.02 -2.60
C LEU A 39 -13.36 -3.53 -2.70
N CYS A 40 -12.13 -3.95 -2.99
CA CYS A 40 -11.70 -5.35 -2.89
C CYS A 40 -10.74 -5.53 -1.72
N PHE A 41 -11.07 -6.47 -0.83
CA PHE A 41 -10.07 -7.18 -0.05
C PHE A 41 -9.69 -8.44 -0.83
N CYS A 42 -8.42 -8.54 -1.20
CA CYS A 42 -7.92 -9.57 -2.08
C CYS A 42 -6.77 -10.33 -1.39
N GLU A 43 -6.69 -11.65 -1.57
CA GLU A 43 -5.51 -12.42 -1.14
C GLU A 43 -4.31 -12.10 -2.06
N PRO A 44 -3.05 -12.23 -1.59
CA PRO A 44 -1.88 -11.80 -2.34
C PRO A 44 -1.80 -12.36 -3.77
N GLN A 45 -2.18 -13.62 -3.98
CA GLN A 45 -2.14 -14.25 -5.30
C GLN A 45 -3.13 -13.65 -6.31
N ASP A 46 -4.21 -13.03 -5.85
CA ASP A 46 -5.29 -12.48 -6.69
C ASP A 46 -5.14 -10.96 -6.92
N MET A 47 -4.20 -10.32 -6.21
CA MET A 47 -3.96 -8.89 -6.27
C MET A 47 -3.54 -8.41 -7.66
N ALA A 48 -2.67 -9.15 -8.35
CA ALA A 48 -2.13 -8.73 -9.65
C ALA A 48 -3.22 -8.64 -10.74
N ASP A 49 -4.11 -9.63 -10.78
CA ASP A 49 -5.22 -9.68 -11.73
C ASP A 49 -6.25 -8.59 -11.41
N THR A 50 -6.55 -8.41 -10.12
CA THR A 50 -7.47 -7.37 -9.66
C THR A 50 -6.94 -5.97 -9.94
N LEU A 51 -5.66 -5.72 -9.66
CA LEU A 51 -4.96 -4.48 -10.00
C LEU A 51 -5.05 -4.20 -11.49
N THR A 52 -4.76 -5.21 -12.33
CA THR A 52 -4.81 -5.07 -13.78
C THR A 52 -6.21 -4.72 -14.28
N ARG A 53 -7.26 -5.26 -13.65
CA ARG A 53 -8.66 -4.93 -13.94
C ARG A 53 -9.01 -3.51 -13.51
N MET A 54 -8.75 -3.15 -12.25
CA MET A 54 -9.06 -1.81 -11.70
C MET A 54 -8.27 -0.70 -12.40
N ALA A 55 -7.04 -0.98 -12.86
CA ALA A 55 -6.21 -0.03 -13.57
C ALA A 55 -6.73 0.35 -14.98
N LYS A 56 -7.68 -0.42 -15.54
CA LYS A 56 -8.34 -0.12 -16.82
C LYS A 56 -9.49 0.88 -16.67
N SER A 57 -10.02 1.04 -15.47
CA SER A 57 -11.02 2.07 -15.17
C SER A 57 -10.36 3.45 -15.11
N GLU A 58 -11.13 4.51 -15.33
CA GLU A 58 -10.71 5.90 -15.11
C GLU A 58 -10.71 6.31 -13.62
N ALA A 59 -11.44 5.57 -12.75
CA ALA A 59 -11.56 5.89 -11.32
C ALA A 59 -10.19 5.88 -10.61
N PRO A 60 -9.84 6.88 -9.77
CA PRO A 60 -8.59 6.89 -9.04
C PRO A 60 -8.43 5.63 -8.18
N LEU A 61 -7.20 5.14 -8.04
CA LEU A 61 -6.90 3.87 -7.38
C LEU A 61 -6.23 4.11 -6.04
N LEU A 62 -6.69 3.46 -4.97
CA LEU A 62 -6.03 3.42 -3.66
C LEU A 62 -5.59 2.00 -3.34
N ILE A 63 -4.35 1.84 -2.87
CA ILE A 63 -3.78 0.53 -2.54
C ILE A 63 -3.53 0.43 -1.03
N GLY A 64 -4.23 -0.49 -0.37
CA GLY A 64 -3.98 -0.90 1.01
C GLY A 64 -2.97 -2.04 1.08
N GLY A 65 -1.76 -1.73 1.53
CA GLY A 65 -0.70 -2.72 1.64
C GLY A 65 0.48 -2.26 2.49
N GLY A 66 1.41 -3.17 2.73
CA GLY A 66 2.75 -2.80 3.19
C GLY A 66 3.69 -2.44 2.03
N ASP A 67 4.96 -2.16 2.34
CA ASP A 67 5.95 -1.71 1.36
C ASP A 67 6.11 -2.66 0.16
N GLY A 68 6.00 -3.98 0.38
CA GLY A 68 6.03 -4.98 -0.70
C GLY A 68 4.86 -4.83 -1.68
N THR A 69 3.63 -4.69 -1.18
CA THR A 69 2.44 -4.50 -2.02
C THR A 69 2.48 -3.16 -2.77
N ILE A 70 3.00 -2.11 -2.15
CA ILE A 70 3.17 -0.80 -2.80
C ILE A 70 4.24 -0.87 -3.89
N ARG A 71 5.36 -1.55 -3.64
CA ARG A 71 6.41 -1.83 -4.63
C ARG A 71 5.86 -2.62 -5.82
N GLU A 72 5.11 -3.70 -5.58
CA GLU A 72 4.54 -4.53 -6.63
C GLU A 72 3.54 -3.76 -7.49
N THR A 73 2.67 -2.97 -6.85
CA THR A 73 1.76 -2.07 -7.57
C THR A 73 2.53 -1.07 -8.43
N ALA A 74 3.56 -0.43 -7.86
CA ALA A 74 4.41 0.50 -8.61
C ALA A 74 5.10 -0.18 -9.80
N ALA A 75 5.64 -1.38 -9.63
CA ALA A 75 6.25 -2.15 -10.71
C ALA A 75 5.24 -2.49 -11.83
N ALA A 76 3.99 -2.78 -11.47
CA ALA A 76 2.94 -3.05 -12.46
C ALA A 76 2.49 -1.79 -13.23
N LEU A 77 2.54 -0.62 -12.59
CA LEU A 77 2.03 0.64 -13.14
C LEU A 77 3.10 1.59 -13.66
N VAL A 78 4.39 1.35 -13.40
CA VAL A 78 5.47 2.23 -13.84
C VAL A 78 5.45 2.40 -15.37
N GLY A 79 5.59 3.66 -15.80
CA GLY A 79 5.49 4.03 -17.23
C GLY A 79 4.06 4.03 -17.80
N ARG A 80 3.03 3.72 -17.01
CA ARG A 80 1.62 3.83 -17.43
C ARG A 80 1.01 5.16 -16.98
N LYS A 81 -0.12 5.55 -17.59
CA LYS A 81 -0.87 6.77 -17.23
C LYS A 81 -1.76 6.64 -15.98
N LYS A 82 -1.69 5.51 -15.27
CA LYS A 82 -2.53 5.25 -14.10
C LYS A 82 -1.77 5.59 -12.82
N ALA A 83 -2.23 6.60 -12.11
CA ALA A 83 -1.76 6.92 -10.76
C ALA A 83 -2.45 6.04 -9.71
N PHE A 84 -1.81 5.87 -8.56
CA PHE A 84 -2.41 5.24 -7.40
C PHE A 84 -1.99 5.97 -6.11
N GLY A 85 -2.88 5.97 -5.12
CA GLY A 85 -2.63 6.41 -3.76
C GLY A 85 -2.30 5.23 -2.83
N VAL A 86 -1.64 5.53 -1.71
CA VAL A 86 -1.23 4.56 -0.70
C VAL A 86 -2.14 4.65 0.53
N LEU A 87 -2.55 3.49 1.06
CA LEU A 87 -3.11 3.34 2.40
C LEU A 87 -2.10 2.53 3.25
N PRO A 88 -1.60 3.09 4.37
CA PRO A 88 -0.44 2.55 5.11
C PRO A 88 -0.80 1.32 5.96
N PHE A 89 -0.76 0.11 5.37
CA PHE A 89 -1.25 -1.12 6.03
C PHE A 89 -0.14 -2.07 6.50
N GLY A 90 1.11 -1.72 6.22
CA GLY A 90 2.30 -2.44 6.70
C GLY A 90 2.86 -1.89 8.00
N THR A 91 4.01 -2.44 8.40
CA THR A 91 4.76 -2.03 9.60
C THR A 91 5.58 -0.77 9.36
N MET A 92 6.32 -0.70 8.25
CA MET A 92 7.25 0.41 8.01
C MET A 92 6.62 1.53 7.19
N ASN A 93 5.87 1.21 6.13
CA ASN A 93 5.10 2.16 5.30
C ASN A 93 5.95 3.36 4.86
N LEU A 94 7.17 3.11 4.36
CA LEU A 94 8.16 4.13 4.07
C LEU A 94 7.62 5.13 3.03
N MET A 95 7.08 4.64 1.93
CA MET A 95 6.48 5.49 0.89
C MET A 95 5.29 6.30 1.43
N ALA A 96 4.44 5.70 2.26
CA ALA A 96 3.31 6.42 2.84
C ALA A 96 3.78 7.56 3.76
N LYS A 97 4.82 7.31 4.57
CA LYS A 97 5.44 8.32 5.44
C LYS A 97 6.08 9.45 4.65
N ASP A 98 6.79 9.14 3.57
CA ASP A 98 7.37 10.14 2.67
C ASP A 98 6.28 11.03 2.03
N LEU A 99 5.08 10.47 1.80
CA LEU A 99 3.89 11.20 1.35
C LEU A 99 3.09 11.88 2.48
N GLY A 100 3.53 11.79 3.74
CA GLY A 100 2.82 12.34 4.91
C GLY A 100 1.59 11.53 5.36
N LEU A 101 1.35 10.37 4.78
CA LEU A 101 0.21 9.48 5.04
C LEU A 101 0.52 8.54 6.22
N ASN A 102 0.64 9.12 7.42
CA ASN A 102 1.18 8.43 8.61
C ASN A 102 0.24 7.42 9.28
N SER A 103 -1.04 7.42 8.95
CA SER A 103 -2.04 6.46 9.47
C SER A 103 -3.17 6.26 8.46
N LEU A 104 -3.97 5.21 8.65
CA LEU A 104 -5.16 4.99 7.82
C LEU A 104 -6.09 6.22 7.88
N GLN A 105 -6.35 6.76 9.08
CA GLN A 105 -7.22 7.92 9.25
C GLN A 105 -6.65 9.18 8.58
N ALA A 106 -5.35 9.42 8.71
CA ALA A 106 -4.69 10.54 8.06
C ALA A 106 -4.73 10.40 6.53
N ALA A 107 -4.51 9.20 6.00
CA ALA A 107 -4.57 8.92 4.58
C ALA A 107 -5.99 9.13 4.02
N LEU A 108 -7.00 8.54 4.66
CA LEU A 108 -8.40 8.71 4.26
C LEU A 108 -8.83 10.18 4.31
N LYS A 109 -8.45 10.91 5.36
CA LYS A 109 -8.71 12.35 5.44
C LYS A 109 -8.05 13.12 4.31
N ALA A 110 -6.80 12.82 3.97
CA ALA A 110 -6.13 13.47 2.84
C ALA A 110 -6.87 13.23 1.52
N TYR A 111 -7.35 12.01 1.26
CA TYR A 111 -8.12 11.74 0.05
C TYR A 111 -9.51 12.41 0.04
N ALA A 112 -10.14 12.55 1.22
CA ALA A 112 -11.44 13.23 1.37
C ALA A 112 -11.33 14.75 1.22
N ASP A 113 -10.27 15.37 1.77
CA ASP A 113 -10.03 16.81 1.69
C ASP A 113 -9.62 17.27 0.27
N GLY A 114 -9.24 16.32 -0.59
CA GLY A 114 -8.75 16.56 -1.94
C GLY A 114 -7.31 16.07 -2.10
N HIS A 115 -7.01 15.49 -3.26
CA HIS A 115 -5.71 14.91 -3.54
C HIS A 115 -5.09 15.52 -4.79
N GLU A 116 -3.76 15.59 -4.80
CA GLU A 116 -2.97 15.97 -5.97
C GLU A 116 -2.19 14.75 -6.47
N VAL A 117 -2.19 14.57 -7.79
CA VAL A 117 -1.36 13.55 -8.44
C VAL A 117 -0.01 14.18 -8.76
N GLN A 118 1.05 13.59 -8.22
CA GLN A 118 2.42 14.01 -8.48
C GLN A 118 3.23 12.85 -9.05
N ALA A 119 4.13 13.17 -9.99
CA ALA A 119 5.10 12.21 -10.46
C ALA A 119 6.13 11.94 -9.36
N VAL A 120 6.47 10.66 -9.15
CA VAL A 120 7.50 10.23 -8.22
C VAL A 120 8.55 9.44 -8.98
N ASP A 121 9.80 9.57 -8.57
CA ASP A 121 10.90 8.82 -9.17
C ASP A 121 10.81 7.34 -8.77
N ALA A 122 11.17 6.46 -9.70
CA ALA A 122 11.31 5.03 -9.46
C ALA A 122 12.75 4.60 -9.81
N GLY A 123 13.40 3.91 -8.88
CA GLY A 123 14.73 3.36 -9.07
C GLY A 123 14.68 1.91 -9.53
N PHE A 124 15.74 1.47 -10.23
CA PHE A 124 15.88 0.09 -10.70
C PHE A 124 17.26 -0.48 -10.38
N VAL A 125 17.31 -1.71 -9.89
CA VAL A 125 18.55 -2.50 -9.75
C VAL A 125 18.31 -3.85 -10.43
N ASN A 126 19.10 -4.17 -11.45
CA ASN A 126 18.96 -5.41 -12.22
C ASN A 126 17.53 -5.65 -12.78
N GLY A 127 16.83 -4.57 -13.16
CA GLY A 127 15.45 -4.63 -13.65
C GLY A 127 14.38 -4.68 -12.56
N GLU A 128 14.76 -4.85 -11.29
CA GLU A 128 13.84 -4.83 -10.16
C GLU A 128 13.62 -3.39 -9.65
N LEU A 129 12.36 -2.99 -9.52
CA LEU A 129 11.97 -1.66 -9.03
C LEU A 129 12.19 -1.53 -7.51
N PHE A 130 12.66 -0.36 -7.08
CA PHE A 130 12.62 0.11 -5.69
C PHE A 130 12.10 1.55 -5.61
N LEU A 131 11.44 1.89 -4.49
CA LEU A 131 10.84 3.21 -4.25
C LEU A 131 11.65 4.05 -3.26
N CYS A 132 11.96 3.51 -2.09
CA CYS A 132 12.63 4.27 -1.03
C CYS A 132 14.14 4.00 -0.97
N CYS A 133 14.56 2.73 -0.97
CA CYS A 133 15.97 2.38 -0.93
C CYS A 133 16.25 0.98 -1.47
N ALA A 134 17.49 0.77 -1.92
CA ALA A 134 18.07 -0.54 -2.20
C ALA A 134 19.37 -0.65 -1.39
N SER A 135 19.62 -1.81 -0.77
CA SER A 135 20.77 -2.00 0.11
C SER A 135 21.53 -3.30 -0.18
N ILE A 136 22.83 -3.28 0.09
CA ILE A 136 23.73 -4.43 0.00
C ILE A 136 24.50 -4.60 1.31
N GLY A 137 24.99 -5.82 1.59
CA GLY A 137 25.77 -6.11 2.79
C GLY A 137 24.91 -6.60 3.96
N THR A 138 25.19 -6.13 5.17
CA THR A 138 24.60 -6.65 6.42
C THR A 138 23.16 -6.21 6.65
N MET A 139 22.75 -5.05 6.14
CA MET A 139 21.39 -4.53 6.29
C MET A 139 20.31 -5.48 5.70
N PRO A 140 20.40 -5.92 4.42
CA PRO A 140 19.40 -6.84 3.88
C PRO A 140 19.40 -8.20 4.61
N GLN A 141 20.55 -8.70 5.06
CA GLN A 141 20.63 -9.91 5.87
C GLN A 141 19.86 -9.77 7.18
N ALA A 142 20.02 -8.64 7.88
CA ALA A 142 19.26 -8.35 9.10
C ALA A 142 17.76 -8.23 8.81
N SER A 143 17.36 -7.68 7.66
CA SER A 143 15.96 -7.60 7.26
C SER A 143 15.34 -8.97 6.99
N VAL A 144 16.05 -9.87 6.29
CA VAL A 144 15.58 -11.25 6.06
C VAL A 144 15.46 -11.99 7.39
N PHE A 145 16.51 -11.92 8.23
CA PHE A 145 16.48 -12.52 9.56
C PHE A 145 15.30 -12.01 10.40
N ARG A 146 14.99 -10.71 10.32
CA ARG A 146 13.82 -10.11 10.99
C ARG A 146 12.53 -10.77 10.53
N GLU A 147 12.30 -10.88 9.23
CA GLU A 147 11.05 -11.43 8.68
C GLU A 147 10.90 -12.93 9.03
N GLU A 148 11.96 -13.72 8.89
CA GLU A 148 11.95 -15.16 9.23
C GLU A 148 11.68 -15.44 10.71
N ASN A 149 11.99 -14.47 11.58
CA ASN A 149 11.86 -14.60 13.02
C ASN A 149 10.80 -13.69 13.64
N ARG A 150 9.94 -13.08 12.81
CA ARG A 150 8.92 -12.11 13.22
C ARG A 150 7.98 -12.63 14.31
N ASP A 151 7.69 -13.94 14.29
CA ASP A 151 6.79 -14.60 15.25
C ASP A 151 7.52 -15.33 16.38
N LYS A 152 8.86 -15.41 16.34
CA LYS A 152 9.67 -16.22 17.27
C LYS A 152 10.31 -15.43 18.41
N TYR A 153 10.74 -14.19 18.16
CA TYR A 153 11.47 -13.39 19.15
C TYR A 153 10.68 -12.14 19.57
N ASN A 154 10.32 -12.08 20.85
CA ASN A 154 9.52 -11.00 21.44
C ASN A 154 10.38 -9.93 22.15
N PHE A 155 11.70 -9.89 21.94
CA PHE A 155 12.62 -9.01 22.69
C PHE A 155 13.57 -8.16 21.80
N LEU A 156 13.47 -6.85 21.99
CA LEU A 156 14.43 -5.73 21.92
C LEU A 156 15.27 -5.36 20.68
N LEU A 157 15.33 -6.13 19.59
CA LEU A 157 16.04 -5.66 18.37
C LEU A 157 15.16 -5.44 17.14
N ILE A 158 13.87 -5.75 17.25
CA ILE A 158 12.92 -5.63 16.15
C ILE A 158 11.68 -4.93 16.70
N PRO A 159 11.52 -3.62 16.47
CA PRO A 159 10.29 -2.92 16.83
C PRO A 159 9.10 -3.57 16.12
N ARG A 160 8.09 -3.99 16.90
CA ARG A 160 6.72 -4.12 16.40
C ARG A 160 6.16 -2.70 16.35
N LEU A 161 6.38 -2.00 15.23
CA LEU A 161 5.68 -0.74 14.94
C LEU A 161 4.40 -1.05 14.18
#